data_AF-A0A359BKI9-F1
#
_entry.id   AF-A0A359BKI9-F1
#
_cell.length_a   1.000
_cell.length_b   1.000
_cell.length_c   1.000
_cell.angle_alpha   90.00
_cell.angle_beta   90.00
_cell.angle_gamma   90.00
#
_symmetry.space_group_name_H-M   'P 1'
#
loop_
_entity.id
_entity.type
_entity.pdbx_description
1 polymer ?
#
loop_
_entity_poly.entity_id
_entity_poly.type
_entity_poly.pdbx_seq_one_letter_code
_entity_poly.pdbx_strand_id
1 'polypeptide(L)'
;MRISGDNQSFNSSYKMYFYTNDGRRIVSDENMKKCLHYVEAHLNNSKRVKKRNMDLVDTFKYGQIDATGKRVGGDVDYFNIPKIRAVYKKAKNSCEGFIRVITGKDAKFIDENYGKAIGKAKRESIERTGYPNSFETINAVNRYYDKSVELADKKCSDRVFKVAFTPVYKKSGELKGFDYYTSGFYKN
;
A
#
# COMPACT_ATOMS: atom_id res chain seq x y z
N MET A 1 -18.19 17.91 7.75
CA MET A 1 -17.92 17.04 6.59
C MET A 1 -18.79 15.79 6.73
N ARG A 2 -19.75 15.53 5.83
CA ARG A 2 -20.69 14.41 5.97
C ARG A 2 -20.02 13.10 5.57
N ILE A 3 -19.94 12.15 6.51
CA ILE A 3 -19.51 10.77 6.29
C ILE A 3 -20.72 10.04 5.69
N SER A 4 -20.65 9.66 4.41
CA SER A 4 -21.73 8.89 3.77
C SER A 4 -21.66 7.42 4.23
N GLY A 5 -22.68 6.99 4.98
CA GLY A 5 -22.84 5.64 5.52
C GLY A 5 -23.26 4.59 4.48
N ASP A 6 -22.44 4.35 3.46
CA ASP A 6 -22.66 3.23 2.54
C ASP A 6 -21.93 1.98 3.05
N ASN A 7 -22.74 0.98 3.41
CA ASN A 7 -22.39 -0.35 3.94
C ASN A 7 -21.91 -1.33 2.84
N GLN A 8 -21.23 -0.84 1.79
CA GLN A 8 -20.78 -1.68 0.68
C GLN A 8 -19.48 -2.41 1.06
N SER A 9 -19.52 -3.74 1.00
CA SER A 9 -18.36 -4.61 0.86
C SER A 9 -17.43 -4.05 -0.20
N PHE A 10 -16.19 -3.76 0.17
CA PHE A 10 -15.25 -3.07 -0.70
C PHE A 10 -14.57 -4.00 -1.69
N ASN A 11 -14.25 -3.48 -2.87
CA ASN A 11 -13.39 -4.19 -3.82
C ASN A 11 -11.97 -4.32 -3.25
N SER A 12 -11.29 -5.40 -3.58
CA SER A 12 -9.94 -5.79 -3.12
C SER A 12 -8.79 -4.86 -3.57
N SER A 13 -9.07 -3.68 -4.15
CA SER A 13 -8.03 -2.71 -4.50
C SER A 13 -8.44 -1.24 -4.36
N TYR A 14 -7.49 -0.38 -3.96
CA TYR A 14 -7.73 1.02 -3.63
C TYR A 14 -6.55 1.92 -4.02
N LYS A 15 -6.85 3.20 -4.25
CA LYS A 15 -5.84 4.26 -4.18
C LYS A 15 -5.62 4.66 -2.73
N MET A 16 -4.36 4.73 -2.34
CA MET A 16 -3.96 5.23 -1.03
C MET A 16 -3.08 6.48 -1.17
N TYR A 17 -3.51 7.53 -0.50
CA TYR A 17 -2.89 8.84 -0.51
C TYR A 17 -2.20 9.13 0.82
N PHE A 18 -1.04 9.76 0.75
CA PHE A 18 -0.25 10.13 1.92
C PHE A 18 -0.19 11.64 2.07
N TYR A 19 -0.47 12.08 3.28
CA TYR A 19 -0.50 13.49 3.64
C TYR A 19 0.32 13.73 4.89
N THR A 20 0.98 14.88 4.93
CA THR A 20 1.46 15.44 6.19
C THR A 20 0.27 15.92 7.02
N ASN A 21 0.46 16.03 8.33
CA ASN A 21 -0.56 16.50 9.27
C ASN A 21 -1.08 17.93 8.98
N ASP A 22 -0.30 18.77 8.28
CA ASP A 22 -0.72 20.08 7.76
C ASP A 22 -1.49 20.01 6.42
N GLY A 23 -1.78 18.80 5.92
CA GLY A 23 -2.63 18.56 4.75
C GLY A 23 -1.91 18.49 3.40
N ARG A 24 -0.57 18.59 3.36
CA ARG A 24 0.18 18.53 2.09
C ARG A 24 0.36 17.11 1.61
N ARG A 25 0.20 16.90 0.30
CA ARG A 25 0.36 15.58 -0.34
C ARG A 25 1.81 15.21 -0.54
N ILE A 26 2.18 13.96 -0.25
CA ILE A 26 3.43 13.39 -0.76
C ILE A 26 3.22 13.01 -2.22
N VAL A 27 4.04 13.58 -3.11
CA VAL A 27 3.98 13.31 -4.56
C VAL A 27 5.34 12.94 -5.18
N SER A 28 6.45 13.18 -4.49
CA SER A 28 7.80 12.88 -5.00
C SER A 28 8.06 11.36 -5.05
N ASP A 29 8.67 10.88 -6.14
CA ASP A 29 8.97 9.44 -6.37
C ASP A 29 9.69 8.75 -5.21
N GLU A 30 10.74 9.39 -4.68
CA GLU A 30 11.53 8.83 -3.59
C GLU A 30 10.70 8.61 -2.32
N ASN A 31 9.88 9.59 -1.94
CA ASN A 31 9.01 9.48 -0.79
C ASN A 31 7.84 8.52 -1.04
N MET A 32 7.32 8.42 -2.27
CA MET A 32 6.29 7.44 -2.63
C MET A 32 6.77 5.99 -2.46
N LYS A 33 8.04 5.70 -2.76
CA LYS A 33 8.65 4.39 -2.48
C LYS A 33 8.72 4.11 -0.98
N LYS A 34 9.00 5.13 -0.15
CA LYS A 34 8.96 4.99 1.31
C LYS A 34 7.54 4.76 1.82
N CYS A 35 6.56 5.44 1.26
CA CYS A 35 5.14 5.24 1.56
C CYS A 35 4.68 3.81 1.23
N LEU A 36 5.12 3.28 0.08
CA LEU A 36 4.87 1.89 -0.32
C LEU A 36 5.41 0.92 0.74
N HIS A 37 6.69 1.04 1.10
CA HIS A 37 7.30 0.20 2.12
C HIS A 37 6.65 0.36 3.51
N TYR A 38 6.28 1.58 3.88
CA TYR A 38 5.56 1.86 5.12
C TYR A 38 4.25 1.06 5.18
N VAL A 39 3.46 1.10 4.12
CA VAL A 39 2.19 0.37 4.06
C VAL A 39 2.39 -1.13 4.13
N GLU A 40 3.29 -1.69 3.32
CA GLU A 40 3.54 -3.13 3.33
C GLU A 40 4.07 -3.63 4.67
N ALA A 41 4.94 -2.87 5.33
CA ALA A 41 5.50 -3.25 6.62
C ALA A 41 4.42 -3.26 7.72
N HIS A 42 3.57 -2.23 7.78
CA HIS A 42 2.57 -2.09 8.84
C HIS A 42 1.34 -2.97 8.59
N LEU A 43 0.77 -2.96 7.39
CA LEU A 43 -0.44 -3.70 7.09
C LEU A 43 -0.21 -5.20 6.83
N ASN A 44 1.01 -5.68 6.59
CA ASN A 44 1.29 -7.12 6.68
C ASN A 44 1.71 -7.57 8.09
N ASN A 45 1.54 -6.71 9.10
CA ASN A 45 1.90 -6.99 10.49
C ASN A 45 3.34 -7.52 10.64
N SER A 46 4.29 -6.88 9.95
CA SER A 46 5.69 -7.29 10.01
C SER A 46 6.19 -7.22 11.46
N LYS A 47 6.72 -8.34 11.98
CA LYS A 47 7.28 -8.45 13.35
C LYS A 47 8.36 -7.39 13.67
N ARG A 48 8.91 -6.73 12.63
CA ARG A 48 9.91 -5.65 12.73
C ARG A 48 9.31 -4.28 13.04
N VAL A 49 7.99 -4.12 12.93
CA VAL A 49 7.30 -2.88 13.26
C VAL A 49 7.15 -2.81 14.79
N LYS A 50 7.95 -1.96 15.42
CA LYS A 50 7.87 -1.70 16.87
C LYS A 50 6.51 -1.13 17.24
N LYS A 51 5.49 -1.94 17.57
CA LYS A 51 4.20 -1.64 18.25
C LYS A 51 3.37 -0.39 17.82
N ARG A 52 3.83 0.49 16.92
CA ARG A 52 3.46 1.91 16.95
C ARG A 52 2.27 2.31 16.08
N ASN A 53 1.81 1.49 15.14
CA ASN A 53 0.72 1.89 14.24
C ASN A 53 -0.39 0.83 14.16
N MET A 54 -0.78 0.23 15.30
CA MET A 54 -1.94 -0.68 15.34
C MET A 54 -3.23 0.05 14.94
N ASP A 55 -3.36 1.34 15.23
CA ASP A 55 -4.52 2.13 14.82
C ASP A 55 -4.67 2.24 13.30
N LEU A 56 -3.55 2.31 12.54
CA LEU A 56 -3.60 2.24 11.08
C LEU A 56 -4.15 0.89 10.60
N VAL A 57 -3.69 -0.20 11.21
CA VAL A 57 -4.14 -1.56 10.89
C VAL A 57 -5.63 -1.69 11.21
N ASP A 58 -6.05 -1.24 12.39
CA ASP A 58 -7.44 -1.31 12.83
C ASP A 58 -8.34 -0.43 11.97
N THR A 59 -7.88 0.75 11.58
CA THR A 59 -8.64 1.64 10.68
C THR A 59 -8.76 1.04 9.28
N PHE A 60 -7.71 0.40 8.78
CA PHE A 60 -7.76 -0.28 7.49
C PHE A 60 -8.68 -1.51 7.54
N LYS A 61 -8.61 -2.29 8.62
CA LYS A 61 -9.34 -3.56 8.82
C LYS A 61 -10.81 -3.36 9.17
N TYR A 62 -11.08 -2.44 10.09
CA TYR A 62 -12.40 -2.25 10.70
C TYR A 62 -13.04 -0.92 10.29
N GLY A 63 -12.34 -0.04 9.58
CA GLY A 63 -12.85 1.28 9.23
C GLY A 63 -12.65 2.31 10.33
N GLN A 64 -13.13 3.53 10.09
CA GLN A 64 -13.07 4.63 11.05
C GLN A 64 -14.33 4.66 11.92
N ILE A 65 -14.22 5.21 13.13
CA ILE A 65 -15.39 5.40 14.00
C ILE A 65 -16.10 6.69 13.57
N ASP A 66 -17.40 6.61 13.29
CA ASP A 66 -18.22 7.79 13.00
C ASP A 66 -18.71 8.50 14.27
N ALA A 67 -19.45 9.61 14.10
CA ALA A 67 -20.00 10.38 15.22
C ALA A 67 -20.99 9.59 16.10
N THR A 68 -21.49 8.44 15.64
CA THR A 68 -22.40 7.56 16.39
C THR A 68 -21.65 6.46 17.16
N GLY A 69 -20.32 6.41 17.05
CA GLY A 69 -19.50 5.36 17.66
C GLY A 69 -19.44 4.07 16.83
N LYS A 70 -20.05 4.04 15.64
CA LYS A 70 -20.05 2.87 14.76
C LYS A 70 -18.83 2.89 13.85
N ARG A 71 -18.25 1.71 13.62
CA ARG A 71 -17.22 1.51 12.60
C ARG A 71 -17.85 1.59 11.19
N VAL A 72 -17.33 2.50 10.37
CA VAL A 72 -17.73 2.71 8.97
C VAL A 72 -16.53 2.73 8.05
N GLY A 73 -16.66 2.06 6.91
CA GLY A 73 -15.49 1.71 6.10
C GLY A 73 -14.79 0.46 6.63
N GLY A 74 -13.65 0.09 6.03
CA GLY A 74 -12.86 -1.06 6.46
C GLY A 74 -12.87 -2.19 5.44
N ASP A 75 -11.70 -2.71 5.12
CA ASP A 75 -11.52 -3.73 4.09
C ASP A 75 -11.87 -5.14 4.64
N VAL A 76 -13.03 -5.65 4.22
CA VAL A 76 -13.54 -6.98 4.60
C VAL A 76 -12.65 -8.12 4.08
N ASP A 77 -12.08 -7.96 2.89
CA ASP A 77 -11.18 -8.97 2.31
C ASP A 77 -9.88 -9.04 3.12
N TYR A 78 -9.34 -7.88 3.51
CA TYR A 78 -8.20 -7.80 4.41
C TYR A 78 -8.53 -8.31 5.83
N PHE A 79 -9.74 -8.05 6.35
CA PHE A 79 -10.17 -8.56 7.64
C PHE A 79 -10.08 -10.10 7.69
N ASN A 80 -10.54 -10.77 6.63
CA ASN A 80 -10.52 -12.22 6.51
C ASN A 80 -9.13 -12.78 6.15
N ILE A 81 -8.38 -12.07 5.30
CA ILE A 81 -7.06 -12.46 4.83
C ILE A 81 -6.14 -11.24 4.98
N PRO A 82 -5.40 -11.10 6.10
CA PRO A 82 -4.64 -9.91 6.46
C PRO A 82 -3.32 -9.84 5.67
N LYS A 83 -3.45 -9.72 4.36
CA LYS A 83 -2.35 -9.68 3.40
C LYS A 83 -2.59 -8.54 2.43
N ILE A 84 -1.55 -7.76 2.19
CA ILE A 84 -1.59 -6.67 1.23
C ILE A 84 -0.37 -6.66 0.30
N ARG A 85 -0.56 -6.06 -0.87
CA ARG A 85 0.52 -5.64 -1.77
C ARG A 85 0.31 -4.20 -2.19
N ALA A 86 1.38 -3.42 -2.13
CA ALA A 86 1.35 -2.04 -2.56
C ALA A 86 2.19 -1.87 -3.82
N VAL A 87 1.64 -1.19 -4.83
CA VAL A 87 2.34 -0.88 -6.07
C VAL A 87 2.22 0.58 -6.43
N TYR A 88 3.32 1.13 -6.93
CA TYR A 88 3.43 2.51 -7.35
C TYR A 88 4.01 2.54 -8.76
N LYS A 89 3.26 3.12 -9.71
CA LYS A 89 3.72 3.38 -11.07
C LYS A 89 3.73 4.87 -11.29
N LYS A 90 4.92 5.45 -11.44
CA LYS A 90 5.10 6.87 -11.72
C LYS A 90 4.50 7.18 -13.10
N ALA A 91 3.44 7.98 -13.16
CA ALA A 91 2.99 8.53 -14.44
C ALA A 91 3.91 9.70 -14.83
N LYS A 92 4.20 9.85 -16.13
CA LYS A 92 5.12 10.89 -16.66
C LYS A 92 4.79 12.32 -16.17
N ASN A 93 3.52 12.59 -15.83
CA ASN A 93 3.02 13.91 -15.41
C ASN A 93 2.40 13.91 -13.99
N SER A 94 2.72 12.91 -13.15
CA SER A 94 1.93 12.59 -11.94
C SER A 94 2.02 13.61 -10.79
N CYS A 95 1.14 14.62 -10.82
CA CYS A 95 0.75 15.38 -9.63
C CYS A 95 -0.10 14.55 -8.64
N GLU A 96 -0.50 13.33 -9.03
CA GLU A 96 -1.49 12.54 -8.31
C GLU A 96 -0.93 11.69 -7.17
N GLY A 97 0.37 11.65 -6.88
CA GLY A 97 1.03 10.92 -5.77
C GLY A 97 0.17 9.96 -4.93
N PHE A 98 -0.06 8.73 -5.43
CA PHE A 98 -0.80 7.67 -4.74
C PHE A 98 -0.16 6.31 -4.95
N ILE A 99 -0.26 5.43 -3.96
CA ILE A 99 0.04 4.00 -4.12
C ILE A 99 -1.27 3.26 -4.36
N ARG A 100 -1.21 2.17 -5.12
CA ARG A 100 -2.32 1.22 -5.23
C ARG A 100 -2.11 0.13 -4.20
N VAL A 101 -3.15 -0.22 -3.48
CA VAL A 101 -3.12 -1.35 -2.53
C VAL A 101 -4.04 -2.43 -3.06
N ILE A 102 -3.57 -3.67 -3.03
CA ILE A 102 -4.31 -4.90 -3.35
C ILE A 102 -4.36 -5.71 -2.07
N THR A 103 -5.51 -6.29 -1.74
CA THR A 103 -5.72 -6.98 -0.46
C THR A 103 -6.24 -8.41 -0.61
N GLY A 104 -6.19 -9.14 0.50
CA GLY A 104 -6.84 -10.43 0.66
C GLY A 104 -6.45 -11.49 -0.37
N LYS A 105 -7.46 -12.12 -1.00
CA LYS A 105 -7.26 -13.22 -1.97
C LYS A 105 -6.46 -12.78 -3.18
N ASP A 106 -6.67 -11.55 -3.65
CA ASP A 106 -5.97 -11.02 -4.83
C ASP A 106 -4.49 -10.74 -4.53
N ALA A 107 -4.18 -10.22 -3.34
CA ALA A 107 -2.80 -10.09 -2.89
C ALA A 107 -2.10 -11.45 -2.78
N LYS A 108 -2.82 -12.48 -2.32
CA LYS A 108 -2.31 -13.86 -2.31
C LYS A 108 -2.08 -14.41 -3.72
N PHE A 109 -3.04 -14.20 -4.62
CA PHE A 109 -2.96 -14.63 -6.02
C PHE A 109 -1.73 -14.05 -6.73
N ILE A 110 -1.51 -12.74 -6.60
CA ILE A 110 -0.36 -12.05 -7.23
C ILE A 110 0.97 -12.65 -6.76
N ASP A 111 1.10 -12.88 -5.45
CA ASP A 111 2.32 -13.48 -4.91
C ASP A 111 2.58 -14.90 -5.39
N GLU A 112 1.53 -15.72 -5.44
CA GLU A 112 1.65 -17.13 -5.80
C GLU A 112 1.98 -17.30 -7.29
N ASN A 113 1.39 -16.47 -8.15
CA ASN A 113 1.53 -16.60 -9.60
C ASN A 113 2.71 -15.79 -10.17
N TYR A 114 3.02 -14.63 -9.60
CA TYR A 114 4.05 -13.73 -10.14
C TYR A 114 5.20 -13.50 -9.15
N GLY A 115 4.92 -13.42 -7.85
CA GLY A 115 5.94 -13.16 -6.83
C GLY A 115 6.95 -14.30 -6.69
N LYS A 116 6.50 -15.56 -6.71
CA LYS A 116 7.37 -16.75 -6.61
C LYS A 116 8.40 -16.84 -7.74
N ALA A 117 8.05 -16.38 -8.94
CA ALA A 117 8.95 -16.38 -10.09
C ALA A 117 10.19 -15.50 -9.87
N ILE A 118 10.05 -14.39 -9.14
CA ILE A 118 11.18 -13.53 -8.75
C ILE A 118 12.14 -14.31 -7.85
N GLY A 119 11.62 -15.01 -6.84
CA GLY A 119 12.43 -15.81 -5.92
C GLY A 119 13.18 -16.94 -6.63
N LYS A 120 12.52 -17.60 -7.59
CA LYS A 120 13.13 -18.63 -8.44
C LYS A 120 14.26 -18.06 -9.30
N ALA A 121 14.00 -16.97 -10.04
CA ALA A 121 14.99 -16.34 -10.90
C ALA A 121 16.22 -15.83 -10.11
N LYS A 122 16.00 -15.24 -8.94
CA LYS A 122 17.10 -14.80 -8.05
C LYS A 122 17.97 -15.97 -7.61
N ARG A 123 17.35 -17.09 -7.21
CA ARG A 123 18.07 -18.29 -6.77
C ARG A 123 18.94 -18.85 -7.89
N GLU A 124 18.35 -19.05 -9.06
CA GLU A 124 19.07 -19.54 -10.25
C GLU A 124 20.21 -18.59 -10.66
N SER A 125 20.00 -17.28 -10.55
CA SER A 125 21.03 -16.28 -10.83
C SER A 125 22.21 -16.38 -9.85
N ILE A 126 21.94 -16.51 -8.55
CA ILE A 126 22.98 -16.67 -7.52
C ILE A 126 23.77 -17.96 -7.76
N GLU A 127 23.08 -19.08 -8.01
CA GLU A 127 23.70 -20.39 -8.25
C GLU A 127 24.63 -20.36 -9.48
N ARG A 128 24.29 -19.60 -10.52
CA ARG A 128 25.08 -19.53 -11.76
C ARG A 128 26.19 -18.48 -11.74
N THR A 129 25.96 -17.34 -11.11
CA THR A 129 26.82 -16.14 -11.26
C THR A 129 27.36 -15.59 -9.95
N GLY A 130 26.86 -16.06 -8.80
CA GLY A 130 27.10 -15.46 -7.49
C GLY A 130 26.30 -14.18 -7.24
N TYR A 131 25.57 -13.65 -8.24
CA TYR A 131 24.81 -12.40 -8.12
C TYR A 131 23.30 -12.64 -8.22
N PRO A 132 22.46 -11.94 -7.44
CA PRO A 132 21.01 -12.11 -7.46
C PRO A 132 20.31 -11.42 -8.64
N ASN A 133 21.01 -10.57 -9.37
CA ASN A 133 20.44 -9.74 -10.41
C ASN A 133 20.83 -10.28 -11.79
N SER A 134 19.84 -10.80 -12.51
CA SER A 134 19.97 -11.22 -13.92
C SER A 134 18.87 -10.58 -14.77
N PHE A 135 18.98 -10.74 -16.09
CA PHE A 135 17.91 -10.37 -17.02
C PHE A 135 16.57 -11.03 -16.63
N GLU A 136 16.58 -12.32 -16.29
CA GLU A 136 15.39 -13.08 -15.88
C GLU A 136 14.79 -12.53 -14.59
N THR A 137 15.65 -12.14 -13.64
CA THR A 137 15.20 -11.52 -12.38
C THR A 137 14.51 -10.18 -12.66
N ILE A 138 15.10 -9.33 -13.49
CA ILE A 138 14.52 -8.03 -13.87
C ILE A 138 13.19 -8.23 -14.60
N ASN A 139 13.14 -9.16 -15.55
CA ASN A 139 11.93 -9.49 -16.30
C ASN A 139 10.81 -10.01 -15.38
N ALA A 140 11.12 -10.91 -14.44
CA ALA A 140 10.15 -11.40 -13.47
C ALA A 140 9.61 -10.27 -12.56
N VAL A 141 10.49 -9.36 -12.12
CA VAL A 141 10.10 -8.18 -11.33
C VAL A 141 9.17 -7.26 -12.15
N ASN A 142 9.51 -6.97 -13.40
CA ASN A 142 8.68 -6.11 -14.25
C ASN A 142 7.30 -6.72 -14.49
N ARG A 143 7.23 -8.02 -14.81
CA ARG A 143 5.95 -8.73 -14.96
C ARG A 143 5.10 -8.67 -13.70
N TYR A 144 5.71 -8.86 -12.53
CA TYR A 144 5.03 -8.75 -11.25
C TYR A 144 4.39 -7.37 -11.07
N TYR A 145 5.16 -6.30 -11.30
CA TYR A 145 4.66 -4.94 -11.15
C TYR A 145 3.57 -4.60 -12.17
N ASP A 146 3.76 -4.93 -13.44
CA ASP A 146 2.77 -4.64 -14.48
C ASP A 146 1.45 -5.37 -14.22
N LYS A 147 1.49 -6.66 -13.85
CA LYS A 147 0.28 -7.43 -13.53
C LYS A 147 -0.40 -6.99 -12.25
N SER A 148 0.37 -6.57 -11.25
CA SER A 148 -0.19 -5.99 -10.02
C SER A 148 -0.91 -4.67 -10.32
N VAL A 149 -0.32 -3.79 -11.14
CA VAL A 149 -0.96 -2.53 -11.53
C VAL A 149 -2.22 -2.78 -12.35
N GLU A 150 -2.17 -3.69 -13.33
CA GLU A 150 -3.34 -4.07 -14.14
C GLU A 150 -4.50 -4.58 -13.26
N LEU A 151 -4.21 -5.48 -12.32
CA LEU A 151 -5.22 -6.01 -11.40
C LEU A 151 -5.79 -4.92 -10.50
N ALA A 152 -4.91 -4.06 -9.95
CA ALA A 152 -5.30 -2.97 -9.08
C ALA A 152 -6.20 -1.96 -9.80
N ASP A 153 -5.85 -1.55 -11.03
CA ASP A 153 -6.66 -0.60 -11.80
C ASP A 153 -8.03 -1.21 -12.20
N LYS A 154 -8.08 -2.50 -12.57
CA LYS A 154 -9.32 -3.18 -12.94
C LYS A 154 -10.32 -3.30 -11.77
N LYS A 155 -9.81 -3.48 -10.55
CA LYS A 155 -10.64 -3.70 -9.34
C LYS A 155 -10.65 -2.48 -8.41
N CYS A 156 -10.12 -1.34 -8.84
CA CYS A 156 -9.98 -0.18 -7.98
C CYS A 156 -11.36 0.31 -7.53
N SER A 157 -11.56 0.43 -6.22
CA SER A 157 -12.71 1.13 -5.66
C SER A 157 -12.64 2.62 -5.99
N ASP A 158 -13.81 3.26 -6.15
CA ASP A 158 -13.96 4.72 -6.16
C ASP A 158 -13.65 5.36 -4.80
N ARG A 159 -13.52 4.56 -3.74
CA ARG A 159 -13.05 5.02 -2.45
C ARG A 159 -11.53 5.07 -2.41
N VAL A 160 -11.03 6.03 -1.63
CA VAL A 160 -9.61 6.26 -1.42
C VAL A 160 -9.30 6.17 0.07
N PHE A 161 -8.21 5.50 0.39
CA PHE A 161 -7.71 5.45 1.76
C PHE A 161 -6.69 6.57 1.94
N LYS A 162 -6.89 7.42 2.94
CA LYS A 162 -5.96 8.52 3.24
C LYS A 162 -5.20 8.17 4.50
N VAL A 163 -3.88 8.36 4.48
CA VAL A 163 -3.01 8.23 5.65
C VAL A 163 -2.37 9.59 5.89
N ALA A 164 -2.66 10.17 7.05
CA ALA A 164 -1.99 11.35 7.54
C ALA A 164 -0.91 10.94 8.55
N PHE A 165 0.24 11.58 8.46
CA PHE A 165 1.37 11.36 9.37
C PHE A 165 2.07 12.68 9.66
N THR A 166 2.75 12.73 10.79
CA THR A 166 3.71 13.78 11.09
C THR A 166 5.03 13.42 10.41
N PRO A 167 5.50 14.23 9.44
CA PRO A 167 6.73 13.90 8.73
C PRO A 167 7.95 14.13 9.63
N VAL A 168 8.88 13.19 9.59
CA VAL A 168 10.24 13.42 10.11
C VAL A 168 11.15 13.56 8.90
N TYR A 169 11.73 14.73 8.67
CA TYR A 169 12.64 14.96 7.54
C TYR A 169 14.11 14.91 7.96
N LYS A 170 14.98 14.54 7.03
CA LYS A 170 16.42 14.80 7.14
C LYS A 170 16.69 16.29 6.86
N LYS A 171 17.90 16.75 7.19
CA LYS A 171 18.36 18.11 6.83
C LYS A 171 18.33 18.37 5.31
N SER A 172 18.40 17.33 4.49
CA SER A 172 18.28 17.39 3.02
C SER A 172 16.85 17.62 2.51
N GLY A 173 15.83 17.65 3.38
CA GLY A 173 14.41 17.71 2.99
C GLY A 173 13.80 16.35 2.60
N GLU A 174 14.61 15.29 2.62
CA GLU A 174 14.18 13.92 2.34
C GLU A 174 13.39 13.34 3.54
N LEU A 175 12.27 12.64 3.28
CA LEU A 175 11.49 12.02 4.36
C LEU A 175 12.29 10.89 5.02
N LYS A 176 12.55 11.03 6.33
CA LYS A 176 13.26 10.06 7.18
C LYS A 176 12.31 9.04 7.79
N GLY A 177 11.09 9.44 8.16
CA GLY A 177 10.15 8.58 8.86
C GLY A 177 8.72 9.10 8.84
N PHE A 178 7.82 8.23 9.29
CA PHE A 178 6.39 8.47 9.39
C PHE A 178 5.96 8.24 10.84
N ASP A 179 5.53 9.30 11.51
CA ASP A 179 4.82 9.16 12.78
C ASP A 179 3.32 9.24 12.47
N TYR A 180 2.62 8.11 12.59
CA TYR A 180 1.20 8.01 12.26
C TYR A 180 0.36 9.06 13.01
N TYR A 181 -0.55 9.72 12.30
CA TYR A 181 -1.45 10.70 12.88
C TYR A 181 -2.91 10.22 12.82
N THR A 182 -3.41 9.95 11.62
CA THR A 182 -4.76 9.39 11.43
C THR A 182 -4.88 8.75 10.04
N SER A 183 -5.91 7.93 9.84
CA SER A 183 -6.25 7.39 8.54
C SER A 183 -7.76 7.22 8.36
N GLY A 184 -8.19 6.95 7.13
CA GLY A 184 -9.61 6.75 6.88
C GLY A 184 -9.97 6.52 5.42
N PHE A 185 -11.19 6.02 5.20
CA PHE A 185 -11.79 5.85 3.88
C PHE A 185 -12.67 7.04 3.51
N TYR A 186 -12.47 7.53 2.29
CA TYR A 186 -13.18 8.68 1.72
C TYR A 186 -13.70 8.33 0.32
N LYS A 187 -14.79 8.93 -0.11
CA LYS A 187 -15.15 8.94 -1.54
C LYS A 187 -14.13 9.85 -2.27
N ASN A 188 -13.67 9.42 -3.45
CA ASN A 188 -12.79 10.24 -4.29
C ASN A 188 -13.50 11.51 -4.76
#